data_AF-A0A495L3T7-F1
#
_entry.id   AF-A0A495L3T7-F1
#
_cell.length_a   1.000
_cell.length_b   1.000
_cell.length_c   1.000
_cell.angle_alpha   90.00
_cell.angle_beta   90.00
_cell.angle_gamma   90.00
#
_symmetry.space_group_name_H-M   'P 1'
#
loop_
_entity.id
_entity.type
_entity.pdbx_description
1 polymer ?
#
loop_
_entity_poly.entity_id
_entity_poly.type
_entity_poly.pdbx_seq_one_letter_code
_entity_poly.pdbx_strand_id
1 'polypeptide(L)'
;MTEVHALPALIVPKEWDGVDTSIDAEIPELLSEDQFDRYVQTVADLVRTAGLNVVVSENDHGHLDVSHPDTGFTLELDLRDDRSAEWALSADDETEPGTPALQTASLVDRLLSSGQG
;
A
#
# COMPACT_ATOMS: atom_id res chain seq x y z
N MET A 1 -8.57 -17.88 -43.03
CA MET A 1 -9.79 -17.53 -42.29
C MET A 1 -9.52 -17.89 -40.84
N THR A 2 -9.26 -16.89 -39.99
CA THR A 2 -8.91 -17.09 -38.59
C THR A 2 -10.18 -16.90 -37.77
N GLU A 3 -10.71 -17.98 -37.21
CA GLU A 3 -11.85 -17.92 -36.30
C GLU A 3 -11.44 -17.18 -35.02
N VAL A 4 -12.06 -16.03 -34.77
CA VAL A 4 -11.89 -15.27 -33.54
C VAL A 4 -12.96 -15.77 -32.57
N HIS A 5 -12.56 -16.59 -31.60
CA HIS A 5 -13.46 -16.95 -30.51
C HIS A 5 -13.72 -15.70 -29.66
N ALA A 6 -14.95 -15.18 -29.73
CA ALA A 6 -15.39 -14.12 -28.83
C ALA A 6 -15.33 -14.65 -27.39
N LEU A 7 -14.58 -13.96 -26.53
CA LEU A 7 -14.53 -14.26 -25.10
C LEU A 7 -15.96 -14.17 -24.52
N PRO A 8 -16.36 -15.07 -23.61
CA PRO A 8 -17.65 -14.95 -22.94
C PRO A 8 -17.73 -13.62 -22.21
N ALA A 9 -18.89 -12.97 -22.28
CA ALA A 9 -19.13 -11.69 -21.62
C ALA A 9 -18.81 -11.81 -20.12
N LEU A 10 -18.01 -10.87 -19.62
CA LEU A 10 -17.69 -10.76 -18.20
C LEU A 10 -19.01 -10.71 -17.42
N ILE A 11 -19.22 -11.65 -16.50
CA ILE A 11 -20.41 -11.65 -15.64
C ILE A 11 -20.16 -10.60 -14.55
N VAL A 12 -20.41 -9.33 -14.88
CA VAL A 12 -20.44 -8.27 -13.88
C VAL A 12 -21.78 -8.35 -13.16
N PRO A 13 -21.84 -8.46 -11.82
CA PRO A 13 -23.10 -8.43 -11.10
C PRO A 13 -23.85 -7.13 -11.44
N LYS A 14 -25.12 -7.22 -11.81
CA LYS A 14 -25.98 -6.08 -12.20
C LYS A 14 -26.04 -4.94 -11.16
N GLU A 15 -25.61 -5.20 -9.94
CA GLU A 15 -25.61 -4.26 -8.82
C GLU A 15 -24.53 -3.17 -8.93
N TRP A 16 -23.50 -3.38 -9.76
CA TRP A 16 -22.42 -2.39 -9.97
C TRP A 16 -22.82 -1.23 -10.90
N ASP A 17 -23.87 -1.39 -11.72
CA ASP A 17 -24.34 -0.37 -12.69
C ASP A 17 -24.95 0.87 -12.00
N GLY A 18 -25.29 0.74 -10.71
CA GLY A 18 -25.83 1.83 -9.88
C GLY A 18 -24.86 2.36 -8.82
N VAL A 19 -23.62 1.86 -8.79
CA VAL A 19 -22.58 2.40 -7.91
C VAL A 19 -22.10 3.70 -8.52
N ASP A 20 -22.24 4.80 -7.78
CA ASP A 20 -21.75 6.10 -8.20
C ASP A 20 -20.23 6.11 -8.17
N THR A 21 -19.61 5.78 -9.31
CA THR A 21 -18.17 5.86 -9.52
C THR A 21 -17.72 7.28 -9.91
N SER A 22 -18.58 8.30 -9.76
CA SER A 22 -18.18 9.68 -10.08
C SER A 22 -17.04 10.18 -9.19
N ILE A 23 -16.94 9.65 -7.96
CA ILE A 23 -15.80 9.88 -7.06
C ILE A 23 -14.50 9.34 -7.66
N ASP A 24 -14.52 8.21 -8.38
CA ASP A 24 -13.31 7.66 -9.03
C ASP A 24 -12.84 8.53 -10.22
N ALA A 25 -13.71 9.39 -10.75
CA ALA A 25 -13.41 10.33 -11.82
C ALA A 25 -13.01 11.72 -11.31
N GLU A 26 -13.09 11.96 -10.00
CA GLU A 26 -12.65 13.21 -9.39
C GLU A 26 -11.12 13.27 -9.33
N ILE A 27 -10.54 14.38 -9.80
CA ILE A 27 -9.10 14.62 -9.63
C ILE A 27 -8.92 15.16 -8.22
N PRO A 28 -8.23 14.44 -7.32
CA PRO A 28 -8.06 14.91 -5.96
C PRO A 28 -7.25 16.21 -5.96
N GLU A 29 -7.74 17.21 -5.22
CA GLU A 29 -6.98 18.43 -4.99
C GLU A 29 -5.72 18.12 -4.17
N LEU A 30 -4.58 18.70 -4.59
CA LEU A 30 -3.32 18.58 -3.87
C LEU A 30 -3.47 19.13 -2.44
N LEU A 31 -2.89 18.42 -1.47
CA LEU A 31 -2.85 18.86 -0.10
C LEU A 31 -1.97 20.13 0.01
N SER A 32 -2.40 21.10 0.82
CA SER A 32 -1.49 22.16 1.25
C SER A 32 -0.39 21.59 2.16
N GLU A 33 0.72 22.31 2.35
CA GLU A 33 1.85 21.87 3.20
C GLU A 33 1.40 21.43 4.61
N ASP A 34 0.63 22.25 5.32
CA ASP A 34 0.06 21.91 6.65
C ASP A 34 -0.86 20.67 6.63
N GLN A 35 -1.54 20.43 5.50
CA GLN A 35 -2.42 19.28 5.34
C GLN A 35 -1.62 18.02 5.04
N PHE A 36 -0.57 18.15 4.24
CA PHE A 36 0.35 17.06 3.93
C PHE A 36 1.12 16.61 5.18
N ASP A 37 1.64 17.53 5.98
CA ASP A 37 2.29 17.21 7.26
C ASP A 37 1.34 16.44 8.20
N ARG A 38 0.09 16.87 8.30
CA ARG A 38 -0.93 16.16 9.10
C ARG A 38 -1.24 14.80 8.52
N TYR A 39 -1.29 14.68 7.20
CA TYR A 39 -1.52 13.42 6.50
C TYR A 39 -0.39 12.42 6.77
N VAL A 40 0.87 12.82 6.58
CA VAL A 40 2.06 12.02 6.90
C VAL A 40 2.00 11.52 8.34
N GLN A 41 1.76 12.42 9.30
CA GLN A 41 1.68 12.05 10.72
C GLN A 41 0.55 11.04 10.98
N THR A 42 -0.61 11.22 10.33
CA THR A 42 -1.74 10.29 10.45
C THR A 42 -1.37 8.91 9.92
N VAL A 43 -0.72 8.83 8.75
CA VAL A 43 -0.25 7.57 8.18
C VAL A 43 0.77 6.90 9.11
N ALA A 44 1.74 7.65 9.61
CA ALA A 44 2.73 7.13 10.56
C ALA A 44 2.08 6.54 11.82
N ASP A 45 1.07 7.20 12.37
CA ASP A 45 0.36 6.72 13.58
C ASP A 45 -0.50 5.48 13.30
N LEU A 46 -1.12 5.39 12.12
CA LEU A 46 -1.84 4.19 11.69
C LEU A 46 -0.89 2.99 11.55
N VAL A 47 0.25 3.19 10.91
CA VAL A 47 1.27 2.14 10.73
C VAL A 47 1.86 1.71 12.08
N ARG A 48 2.10 2.65 13.01
CA ARG A 48 2.47 2.33 14.40
C ARG A 48 1.42 1.51 15.12
N THR A 49 0.15 1.88 14.96
CA THR A 49 -0.99 1.16 15.57
C THR A 49 -1.11 -0.27 15.03
N ALA A 50 -0.70 -0.50 13.78
CA ALA A 50 -0.60 -1.84 13.20
C ALA A 50 0.54 -2.69 13.79
N GLY A 51 1.34 -2.15 14.71
CA GLY A 51 2.41 -2.86 15.42
C GLY A 51 3.78 -2.76 14.75
N LEU A 52 3.93 -1.87 13.76
CA LEU A 52 5.19 -1.63 13.07
C LEU A 52 5.95 -0.45 13.69
N ASN A 53 7.27 -0.48 13.63
CA ASN A 53 8.10 0.65 14.04
C ASN A 53 8.18 1.64 12.87
N VAL A 54 7.95 2.93 13.14
CA VAL A 54 7.94 3.98 12.10
C VAL A 54 8.82 5.15 12.49
N VAL A 55 9.77 5.48 11.63
CA VAL A 55 10.61 6.69 11.69
C VAL A 55 10.18 7.61 10.55
N VAL A 56 9.86 8.86 10.90
CA VAL A 56 9.56 9.91 9.93
C VAL A 56 10.88 10.62 9.64
N SER A 57 11.23 10.80 8.36
CA SER A 57 12.44 11.52 7.99
C SER A 57 12.33 13.01 8.34
N GLU A 58 13.35 13.55 9.01
CA GLU A 58 13.42 14.98 9.34
C GLU A 58 13.75 15.87 8.13
N ASN A 59 14.30 15.28 7.06
CA ASN A 59 14.76 16.01 5.88
C ASN A 59 13.80 15.89 4.68
N ASP A 60 12.95 14.86 4.69
CA ASP A 60 11.93 14.63 3.68
C ASP A 60 10.65 14.19 4.38
N HIS A 61 9.75 15.14 4.57
CA HIS A 61 8.53 14.93 5.34
C HIS A 61 7.63 13.86 4.70
N GLY A 62 7.75 13.58 3.41
CA GLY A 62 7.00 12.51 2.75
C GLY A 62 7.54 11.11 3.03
N HIS A 63 8.78 11.01 3.50
CA HIS A 63 9.49 9.73 3.62
C HIS A 63 9.34 9.11 5.01
N LEU A 64 8.87 7.86 5.05
CA LEU A 64 8.76 7.04 6.24
C LEU A 64 9.58 5.76 6.10
N ASP A 65 10.46 5.52 7.07
CA ASP A 65 11.11 4.23 7.28
C ASP A 65 10.27 3.39 8.24
N VAL A 66 9.75 2.29 7.74
CA VAL A 66 8.92 1.34 8.50
C VAL A 66 9.70 0.04 8.69
N SER A 67 9.69 -0.52 9.89
CA SER A 67 10.34 -1.81 10.15
C SER A 67 9.48 -2.69 11.03
N HIS A 68 9.53 -4.00 10.78
CA HIS A 68 8.88 -4.97 11.65
C HIS A 68 9.87 -5.40 12.74
N PRO A 69 9.46 -5.39 14.04
CA PRO A 69 10.38 -5.63 15.16
C PRO A 69 11.09 -6.98 15.11
N ASP A 70 10.45 -8.01 14.55
CA ASP A 70 10.92 -9.41 14.68
C ASP A 70 11.42 -10.09 13.39
N THR A 71 11.29 -9.44 12.22
CA THR A 71 11.43 -10.16 10.93
C THR A 71 12.49 -9.61 10.00
N GLY A 72 13.21 -8.54 10.40
CA GLY A 72 14.26 -7.92 9.57
C GLY A 72 13.75 -7.27 8.27
N PHE A 73 12.43 -7.18 8.08
CA PHE A 73 11.81 -6.50 6.95
C PHE A 73 11.74 -5.00 7.22
N THR A 74 12.14 -4.23 6.22
CA THR A 74 11.99 -2.78 6.18
C THR A 74 11.14 -2.38 4.99
N LEU A 75 10.27 -1.40 5.19
CA LEU A 75 9.40 -0.83 4.17
C LEU A 75 9.68 0.67 4.14
N GLU A 76 10.17 1.16 3.01
CA GLU A 76 10.28 2.58 2.72
C GLU A 76 8.95 3.02 2.12
N LEU A 77 8.36 4.10 2.63
CA LEU A 77 7.10 4.67 2.15
C LEU A 77 7.27 6.15 1.86
N ASP A 78 7.14 6.52 0.60
CA ASP A 78 7.22 7.89 0.10
C ASP A 78 5.80 8.40 -0.21
N LEU A 79 5.27 9.23 0.68
CA LEU A 79 3.97 9.86 0.56
C LEU A 79 4.07 11.13 -0.29
N ARG A 80 3.01 11.43 -1.03
CA ARG A 80 2.90 12.63 -1.86
C ARG A 80 1.64 13.44 -1.54
N ASP A 81 1.65 14.72 -1.90
CA ASP A 81 0.57 15.67 -1.61
C ASP A 81 -0.72 15.39 -2.39
N ASP A 82 -0.65 14.60 -3.46
CA ASP A 82 -1.82 14.07 -4.18
C ASP A 82 -2.45 12.85 -3.47
N ARG A 83 -1.97 12.48 -2.27
CA ARG A 83 -2.33 11.29 -1.49
C ARG A 83 -1.88 9.98 -2.14
N SER A 84 -1.06 10.03 -3.19
CA SER A 84 -0.39 8.83 -3.68
C SER A 84 0.78 8.44 -2.77
N ALA A 85 1.21 7.19 -2.90
CA ALA A 85 2.34 6.67 -2.16
C ALA A 85 3.16 5.73 -3.05
N GLU A 86 4.47 5.91 -3.03
CA GLU A 86 5.41 4.92 -3.51
C GLU A 86 5.94 4.14 -2.31
N TRP A 87 6.21 2.85 -2.52
CA TRP A 87 6.72 2.02 -1.44
C TRP A 87 7.72 0.99 -1.97
N ALA A 88 8.73 0.72 -1.17
CA ALA A 88 9.74 -0.29 -1.43
C ALA A 88 9.88 -1.20 -0.21
N LEU A 89 9.79 -2.50 -0.43
CA LEU A 89 10.02 -3.50 0.62
C LEU A 89 11.41 -4.09 0.45
N SER A 90 12.20 -3.98 1.50
CA SER A 90 13.52 -4.58 1.61
C SER A 90 13.49 -5.66 2.71
N ALA A 91 14.23 -6.74 2.47
CA ALA A 91 14.47 -7.78 3.44
C ALA A 91 15.98 -7.87 3.61
N ASP A 92 16.48 -7.79 4.83
CA ASP A 92 17.91 -8.00 5.06
C ASP A 92 18.30 -9.43 4.65
N ASP A 93 19.44 -9.57 3.98
CA ASP A 93 19.93 -10.81 3.33
C ASP A 93 20.19 -11.94 4.37
N GLU A 94 20.19 -11.61 5.67
CA GLU A 94 20.18 -12.58 6.78
C GLU A 94 18.80 -13.20 7.06
N THR A 95 17.91 -13.29 6.06
CA THR A 95 16.89 -14.34 6.11
C THR A 95 17.63 -15.68 6.17
N GLU A 96 17.54 -16.40 7.30
CA GLU A 96 18.23 -17.69 7.47
C GLU A 96 18.04 -18.54 6.19
N PRO A 97 19.10 -19.16 5.64
CA PRO A 97 18.97 -19.97 4.43
C PRO A 97 17.92 -21.06 4.67
N GLY A 98 16.75 -20.89 4.06
CA GLY A 98 15.55 -21.67 4.37
C GLY A 98 14.28 -20.86 4.64
N THR A 99 14.37 -19.53 4.76
CA THR A 99 13.20 -18.64 4.81
C THR A 99 12.47 -18.78 3.46
N PRO A 100 11.33 -19.47 3.39
CA PRO A 100 10.69 -19.73 2.13
C PRO A 100 10.23 -18.38 1.60
N ALA A 101 10.49 -18.07 0.33
CA ALA A 101 9.87 -16.94 -0.36
C ALA A 101 8.34 -16.87 -0.13
N LEU A 102 7.72 -18.01 0.21
CA LEU A 102 6.34 -18.15 0.65
C LEU A 102 6.01 -17.40 1.97
N GLN A 103 6.90 -17.37 2.97
CA GLN A 103 6.68 -16.64 4.22
C GLN A 103 6.77 -15.13 4.00
N THR A 104 7.76 -14.67 3.24
CA THR A 104 7.84 -13.27 2.79
C THR A 104 6.59 -12.89 1.99
N ALA A 105 6.21 -13.71 1.00
CA ALA A 105 5.00 -13.50 0.23
C ALA A 105 3.73 -13.54 1.09
N SER A 106 3.64 -14.39 2.11
CA SER A 106 2.49 -14.47 3.03
C SER A 106 2.42 -13.26 3.97
N LEU A 107 3.56 -12.70 4.37
CA LEU A 107 3.61 -11.48 5.16
C LEU A 107 3.23 -10.27 4.33
N VAL A 108 3.74 -10.17 3.11
CA VAL A 108 3.34 -9.15 2.13
C VAL A 108 1.85 -9.27 1.81
N ASP A 109 1.36 -10.48 1.57
CA ASP A 109 -0.07 -10.75 1.36
C ASP A 109 -0.91 -10.31 2.56
N ARG A 110 -0.47 -10.60 3.79
CA ARG A 110 -1.15 -10.11 5.01
C ARG A 110 -1.12 -8.60 5.17
N LEU A 111 -0.03 -7.94 4.79
CA LEU A 111 0.10 -6.47 4.86
C LEU A 111 -0.75 -5.79 3.79
N LEU A 112 -0.88 -6.39 2.60
CA LEU A 112 -1.64 -5.84 1.47
C LEU A 112 -3.12 -6.25 1.48
N SER A 113 -3.47 -7.35 2.14
CA SER A 113 -4.85 -7.79 2.29
C SER A 113 -5.56 -6.93 3.32
N SER A 114 -6.41 -6.02 2.86
CA SER A 114 -7.34 -5.27 3.71
C SER A 114 -8.15 -6.25 4.57
N GLY A 115 -8.17 -6.03 5.88
CA GLY A 115 -8.67 -6.97 6.90
C GLY A 115 -9.82 -7.87 6.46
N GLN A 116 -9.50 -9.14 6.22
CA GLN A 116 -10.45 -10.24 6.37
C GLN A 116 -10.04 -11.02 7.62
N GLY A 117 -10.59 -10.57 8.75
CA GLY A 117 -10.72 -11.36 9.98
C GLY A 117 -12.19 -11.61 10.25
#